data_AF-A0A3D5T090-F1
#
_entry.id   AF-A0A3D5T090-F1
#
_cell.length_a   1.000
_cell.length_b   1.000
_cell.length_c   1.000
_cell.angle_alpha   90.00
_cell.angle_beta   90.00
_cell.angle_gamma   90.00
#
_symmetry.space_group_name_H-M   'P 1'
#
loop_
_entity.id
_entity.type
_entity.pdbx_description
1 polymer ?
#
loop_
_entity_poly.entity_id
_entity_poly.type
_entity_poly.pdbx_seq_one_letter_code
_entity_poly.pdbx_strand_id
1 'polypeptide(L)'
;RGSAAGRRLARNRAGAAALGRSMGQWLRMRPLAEWANPHELGVIAGESELGLGRLIEPALERPNDGAVAVAETDVPGAADRIVLPVSHSGMLVSSRVAEQVAAFLRHGRFSRT
;
A
#
# COMPACT_ATOMS: atom_id res chain seq x y z
N ARG A 1 -6.37 -3.55 8.21
CA ARG A 1 -5.79 -4.86 7.85
C ARG A 1 -4.30 -4.62 7.60
N GLY A 2 -3.39 -5.49 8.03
CA GLY A 2 -1.97 -5.35 7.68
C GLY A 2 -1.67 -5.92 6.28
N SER A 3 -0.47 -5.74 5.73
CA SER A 3 -0.04 -6.44 4.52
C SER A 3 0.54 -7.84 4.83
N ALA A 4 0.47 -8.76 3.87
CA ALA A 4 0.99 -10.12 4.00
C ALA A 4 2.51 -10.11 4.22
N ALA A 5 3.23 -9.29 3.45
CA ALA A 5 4.66 -9.09 3.63
C ALA A 5 5.02 -8.59 5.05
N GLY A 6 4.25 -7.62 5.58
CA GLY A 6 4.45 -7.11 6.94
C GLY A 6 4.22 -8.19 8.00
N ARG A 7 3.14 -8.98 7.86
CA ARG A 7 2.88 -10.13 8.74
C ARG A 7 3.99 -11.17 8.67
N ARG A 8 4.54 -11.44 7.48
CA ARG A 8 5.61 -12.43 7.30
C ARG A 8 6.93 -11.99 7.89
N LEU A 9 7.33 -10.73 7.70
CA LEU A 9 8.52 -10.16 8.34
C LEU A 9 8.42 -10.23 9.88
N ALA A 10 7.23 -10.02 10.44
CA ALA A 10 7.01 -10.10 11.88
C ALA A 10 7.10 -11.53 12.47
N ARG A 11 7.16 -12.59 11.65
CA ARG A 11 7.20 -13.98 12.14
C ARG A 11 8.55 -14.40 12.73
N ASN A 12 9.65 -13.72 12.38
CA ASN A 12 10.98 -14.05 12.92
C ASN A 12 11.64 -12.82 13.57
N ARG A 13 12.57 -13.05 14.51
CA ARG A 13 13.15 -11.98 15.34
C ARG A 13 13.96 -10.96 14.53
N ALA A 14 14.65 -11.40 13.48
CA ALA A 14 15.42 -10.53 12.60
C ALA A 14 14.51 -9.59 11.77
N GLY A 15 13.46 -10.14 11.16
CA GLY A 15 12.46 -9.36 10.43
C GLY A 15 11.63 -8.44 11.34
N ALA A 16 11.29 -8.90 12.55
CA ALA A 16 10.63 -8.06 13.56
C ALA A 16 11.52 -6.89 14.00
N ALA A 17 12.84 -7.09 14.11
CA ALA A 17 13.78 -6.01 14.40
C ALA A 17 13.87 -5.00 13.23
N ALA A 18 13.89 -5.48 11.98
CA ALA A 18 13.91 -4.64 10.78
C ALA A 18 12.65 -3.78 10.62
N LEU A 19 11.49 -4.28 11.05
CA LEU A 19 10.23 -3.54 11.05
C LEU A 19 10.16 -2.40 12.11
N GLY A 20 11.09 -2.39 13.06
CA GLY A 20 11.14 -1.41 14.13
C GLY A 20 10.07 -1.60 15.22
N ARG A 21 10.12 -0.73 16.24
CA ARG A 21 9.34 -0.88 17.48
C ARG A 21 7.85 -0.53 17.31
N SER A 22 7.51 0.26 16.29
CA SER A 22 6.13 0.70 16.00
C SER A 22 5.30 -0.37 15.29
N MET A 23 5.92 -1.24 14.49
CA MET A 23 5.19 -2.21 13.68
C MET A 23 4.46 -3.25 14.54
N GLY A 24 5.04 -3.65 15.67
CA GLY A 24 4.38 -4.55 16.61
C GLY A 24 3.09 -3.97 17.20
N GLN A 25 3.02 -2.64 17.40
CA GLN A 25 1.80 -1.96 17.80
C GLN A 25 0.82 -1.86 16.65
N TRP A 26 1.29 -1.49 15.46
CA TRP A 26 0.47 -1.35 14.25
C TRP A 26 -0.23 -2.67 13.85
N LEU A 27 0.49 -3.79 13.90
CA LEU A 27 -0.06 -5.12 13.62
C LEU A 27 -1.12 -5.58 14.63
N ARG A 28 -1.11 -5.02 15.85
CA ARG A 28 -2.11 -5.29 16.90
C ARG A 28 -3.32 -4.37 16.81
N MET A 29 -3.24 -3.27 16.05
CA MET A 29 -4.38 -2.39 15.87
C MET A 29 -5.49 -3.12 15.11
N ARG A 30 -6.73 -2.88 15.54
CA ARG A 30 -7.89 -3.40 14.82
C ARG A 30 -7.88 -2.84 13.39
N PRO A 31 -8.28 -3.64 12.39
CA PRO A 31 -8.54 -3.11 11.06
C PRO A 31 -9.48 -1.91 11.14
N LEU A 32 -9.15 -0.81 10.46
CA LEU A 32 -10.13 0.21 10.12
C LEU A 32 -11.26 -0.49 9.36
N ALA A 33 -12.48 -0.40 9.88
CA ALA A 33 -13.66 -0.91 9.20
C ALA A 33 -14.01 -0.03 7.99
N GLU A 34 -13.84 1.28 8.16
CA GLU A 34 -14.09 2.31 7.17
C GLU A 34 -13.24 3.55 7.50
N TRP A 35 -12.90 4.32 6.48
CA TRP A 35 -12.35 5.65 6.61
C TRP A 35 -13.48 6.66 6.89
N ALA A 36 -13.68 6.97 8.17
CA ALA A 36 -14.74 7.88 8.63
C ALA A 36 -14.23 9.28 9.02
N ASN A 37 -13.01 9.65 8.59
CA ASN A 37 -12.43 10.94 8.92
C ASN A 37 -12.99 12.04 8.00
N PRO A 38 -13.05 13.31 8.45
CA PRO A 38 -13.55 14.43 7.63
C PRO A 38 -12.65 14.77 6.44
N HIS A 39 -11.42 14.26 6.41
CA HIS A 39 -10.49 14.46 5.32
C HIS A 39 -10.65 13.36 4.27
N GLU A 40 -10.60 13.71 3.00
CA GLU A 40 -10.64 12.76 1.90
C GLU A 40 -9.39 11.86 1.90
N LEU A 41 -9.60 10.56 1.66
CA LEU A 41 -8.52 9.59 1.48
C LEU A 41 -8.47 9.11 0.04
N GLY A 42 -7.31 9.26 -0.60
CA GLY A 42 -7.02 8.70 -1.91
C GLY A 42 -6.10 7.49 -1.80
N VAL A 43 -6.42 6.40 -2.51
CA VAL A 43 -5.61 5.17 -2.53
C VAL A 43 -4.94 4.98 -3.88
N ILE A 44 -3.60 4.96 -3.90
CA ILE A 44 -2.80 4.55 -5.07
C ILE A 44 -2.21 3.16 -4.79
N ALA A 45 -2.53 2.19 -5.64
CA ALA A 45 -1.97 0.84 -5.59
C ALA A 45 -1.08 0.57 -6.81
N GLY A 46 -0.02 -0.22 -6.62
CA GLY A 46 0.84 -0.70 -7.71
C GLY A 46 0.48 -2.12 -8.15
N GLU A 47 0.76 -2.45 -9.42
CA GLU A 47 0.56 -3.81 -9.97
C GLU A 47 1.81 -4.40 -10.65
N SER A 48 2.97 -3.75 -10.54
CA SER A 48 4.22 -4.27 -11.13
C SER A 48 5.09 -4.97 -10.09
N GLU A 49 5.37 -6.26 -10.31
CA GLU A 49 6.17 -7.09 -9.39
C GLU A 49 7.69 -6.81 -9.47
N LEU A 50 8.12 -5.84 -10.29
CA LEU A 50 9.53 -5.56 -10.55
C LEU A 50 10.16 -4.72 -9.42
N GLY A 51 10.79 -5.37 -8.43
CA GLY A 51 11.54 -4.68 -7.38
C GLY A 51 12.00 -5.57 -6.22
N LEU A 52 12.68 -4.96 -5.24
CA LEU A 52 13.24 -5.63 -4.06
C LEU A 52 12.19 -6.28 -3.14
N GLY A 53 10.92 -5.85 -3.22
CA GLY A 53 9.83 -6.38 -2.39
C GLY A 53 9.55 -7.86 -2.63
N ARG A 54 9.77 -8.36 -3.86
CA ARG A 54 9.39 -9.72 -4.29
C ARG A 54 10.01 -10.84 -3.46
N LEU A 55 11.12 -10.56 -2.78
CA LEU A 55 11.84 -11.51 -1.93
C LEU A 55 11.12 -11.78 -0.60
N ILE A 56 10.19 -10.92 -0.19
CA ILE A 56 9.54 -10.99 1.13
C ILE A 56 8.35 -11.94 1.11
N GLU A 57 7.49 -11.88 0.09
CA GLU A 57 6.30 -12.75 -0.05
C GLU A 57 6.13 -13.30 -1.48
N PRO A 58 6.74 -14.46 -1.84
CA PRO A 58 6.61 -15.05 -3.16
C PRO A 58 5.19 -15.53 -3.50
N ALA A 59 4.34 -15.77 -2.49
CA ALA A 59 2.95 -16.20 -2.66
C ALA A 59 1.95 -15.05 -2.49
N LEU A 60 2.37 -13.81 -2.78
CA LEU A 60 1.50 -12.64 -2.67
C LEU A 60 0.40 -12.69 -3.74
N GLU A 61 -0.83 -12.40 -3.32
CA GLU A 61 -2.00 -12.37 -4.21
C GLU A 61 -1.79 -11.36 -5.35
N ARG A 62 -2.27 -11.69 -6.55
CA ARG A 62 -2.15 -10.83 -7.74
C ARG A 62 -3.47 -10.09 -8.01
N PRO A 63 -3.44 -8.84 -8.53
CA PRO A 63 -2.24 -8.05 -8.81
C PRO A 63 -1.56 -7.50 -7.54
N ASN A 64 -0.24 -7.32 -7.59
CA ASN A 64 0.57 -6.75 -6.50
C ASN A 64 1.77 -5.96 -7.03
N ASP A 65 2.34 -5.10 -6.18
CA ASP A 65 3.50 -4.27 -6.48
C ASP A 65 4.85 -4.90 -6.07
N GLY A 66 4.84 -6.21 -5.80
CA GLY A 66 5.96 -6.95 -5.24
C GLY A 66 6.04 -6.94 -3.70
N ALA A 67 5.26 -6.13 -2.98
CA ALA A 67 5.24 -6.13 -1.51
C ALA A 67 3.83 -6.14 -0.90
N VAL A 68 2.86 -5.51 -1.57
CA VAL A 68 1.47 -5.37 -1.13
C VAL A 68 0.54 -5.78 -2.27
N ALA A 69 -0.43 -6.64 -1.97
CA ALA A 69 -1.46 -6.97 -2.95
C ALA A 69 -2.44 -5.82 -3.11
N VAL A 70 -2.94 -5.61 -4.33
CA VAL A 70 -3.96 -4.59 -4.62
C VAL A 70 -5.17 -4.81 -3.72
N ALA A 71 -5.59 -6.05 -3.48
CA ALA A 71 -6.69 -6.37 -2.55
C ALA A 71 -6.43 -5.89 -1.10
N GLU A 72 -5.17 -5.83 -0.64
CA GLU A 72 -4.81 -5.36 0.70
C GLU A 72 -4.87 -3.84 0.84
N THR A 73 -4.87 -3.11 -0.26
CA THR A 73 -5.00 -1.65 -0.31
C THR A 73 -6.44 -1.16 -0.28
N ASP A 74 -7.42 -2.06 -0.22
CA ASP A 74 -8.83 -1.67 -0.18
C ASP A 74 -9.20 -1.02 1.16
N VAL A 75 -9.62 0.24 1.10
CA VAL A 75 -10.04 1.02 2.27
C VAL A 75 -11.46 1.52 2.03
N PRO A 76 -12.48 0.90 2.65
CA PRO A 76 -13.85 1.40 2.59
C PRO A 76 -13.92 2.85 3.03
N GLY A 77 -14.73 3.68 2.37
CA GLY A 77 -14.83 5.12 2.66
C GLY A 77 -13.72 5.99 2.05
N ALA A 78 -12.77 5.41 1.31
CA ALA A 78 -11.85 6.21 0.50
C ALA A 78 -12.61 6.96 -0.61
N ALA A 79 -12.23 8.22 -0.84
CA ALA A 79 -12.88 9.10 -1.81
C ALA A 79 -12.61 8.65 -3.25
N ASP A 80 -11.38 8.19 -3.51
CA ASP A 80 -11.04 7.63 -4.81
C ASP A 80 -9.89 6.60 -4.72
N ARG A 81 -9.77 5.76 -5.74
CA ARG A 81 -8.76 4.72 -5.87
C ARG A 81 -8.27 4.53 -7.30
N ILE A 82 -6.96 4.35 -7.47
CA ILE A 82 -6.34 4.04 -8.76
C ILE A 82 -5.26 2.95 -8.63
N VAL A 83 -5.16 2.10 -9.66
CA VAL A 83 -4.08 1.11 -9.80
C VAL A 83 -3.15 1.58 -10.92
N LEU A 84 -1.84 1.53 -10.68
CA LEU A 84 -0.81 1.99 -11.62
C LEU A 84 0.23 0.88 -11.86
N PRO A 85 0.84 0.78 -13.06
CA PRO A 85 1.86 -0.21 -13.39
C PRO A 85 3.23 0.16 -12.79
N VAL A 86 3.29 0.28 -11.47
CA VAL A 86 4.49 0.62 -10.69
C VAL A 86 4.73 -0.45 -9.62
N SER A 87 6.00 -0.65 -9.28
CA SER A 87 6.37 -1.51 -8.15
C SER A 87 6.42 -0.73 -6.85
N HIS A 88 6.46 -1.45 -5.73
CA HIS A 88 6.40 -0.87 -4.39
C HIS A 88 7.46 0.23 -4.20
N SER A 89 8.72 -0.10 -4.48
CA SER A 89 9.83 0.85 -4.39
C SER A 89 9.81 1.87 -5.53
N GLY A 90 9.35 1.48 -6.73
CA GLY A 90 9.23 2.39 -7.87
C GLY A 90 8.22 3.51 -7.65
N MET A 91 7.21 3.29 -6.79
CA MET A 91 6.19 4.29 -6.44
C MET A 91 6.81 5.58 -5.88
N LEU A 92 7.90 5.49 -5.12
CA LEU A 92 8.56 6.63 -4.47
C LEU A 92 9.17 7.63 -5.45
N VAL A 93 9.52 7.19 -6.66
CA VAL A 93 10.21 8.00 -7.68
C VAL A 93 9.42 8.10 -8.99
N SER A 94 8.16 7.65 -9.00
CA SER A 94 7.34 7.63 -10.21
C SER A 94 6.70 9.00 -10.46
N SER A 95 7.02 9.61 -11.60
CA SER A 95 6.34 10.84 -12.05
C SER A 95 4.83 10.63 -12.20
N ARG A 96 4.41 9.47 -12.72
CA ARG A 96 3.00 9.09 -12.85
C ARG A 96 2.28 9.06 -11.50
N VAL A 97 2.93 8.57 -10.45
CA VAL A 97 2.37 8.60 -9.09
C VAL A 97 2.27 10.04 -8.59
N ALA A 98 3.33 10.84 -8.76
CA ALA A 98 3.33 12.24 -8.35
C ALA A 98 2.23 13.07 -9.03
N GLU A 99 1.99 12.84 -10.32
CA GLU A 99 0.91 13.47 -11.08
C GLU A 99 -0.48 13.09 -10.51
N GLN A 100 -0.69 11.82 -10.17
CA GLN A 100 -1.95 11.34 -9.59
C GLN A 100 -2.17 11.90 -8.18
N VAL A 101 -1.13 11.96 -7.35
CA VAL A 101 -1.19 12.63 -6.04
C VAL A 101 -1.58 14.10 -6.23
N ALA A 102 -0.94 14.80 -7.15
CA ALA A 102 -1.23 16.20 -7.41
C ALA A 102 -2.68 16.41 -7.92
N ALA A 103 -3.19 15.50 -8.77
CA ALA A 103 -4.58 15.53 -9.23
C ALA A 103 -5.58 15.32 -8.08
N PHE A 104 -5.33 14.32 -7.22
CA PHE A 104 -6.18 14.03 -6.07
C PHE A 104 -6.21 15.23 -5.10
N LEU A 105 -5.05 15.77 -4.74
CA LEU A 105 -4.97 16.92 -3.84
C LEU A 105 -5.69 18.17 -4.37
N ARG A 106 -5.79 18.34 -5.69
CA ARG A 106 -6.51 19.47 -6.30
C ARG A 106 -8.01 19.24 -6.49
N HIS A 107 -8.43 18.00 -6.68
CA HIS A 107 -9.77 17.70 -7.20
C HIS A 107 -10.57 16.66 -6.39
N GLY A 108 -9.98 16.09 -5.33
CA GLY A 108 -10.57 14.99 -4.55
C GLY A 108 -10.65 13.66 -5.31
N ARG A 109 -10.04 13.56 -6.51
CA ARG A 109 -10.10 12.38 -7.37
C ARG A 109 -8.87 12.24 -8.27
N PHE A 110 -8.57 11.01 -8.65
CA PHE A 110 -7.47 10.68 -9.56
C PHE A 110 -7.82 11.02 -11.01
N SER A 111 -6.81 11.33 -11.81
CA SER A 111 -6.96 11.60 -13.23
C SER A 111 -6.99 10.29 -14.01
N ARG A 112 -8.18 9.92 -14.49
CA ARG A 112 -8.39 8.81 -15.43
C ARG A 112 -8.52 9.38 -16.83
N THR A 113 -7.40 9.62 -17.47
CA THR A 113 -7.29 9.99 -18.88
C THR A 113 -6.63 8.87 -19.64
#